data_AF-A0A6P0PSK4-F1
#
_entry.id   AF-A0A6P0PSK4-F1
#
_cell.length_a   1.000
_cell.length_b   1.000
_cell.length_c   1.000
_cell.angle_alpha   90.00
_cell.angle_beta   90.00
_cell.angle_gamma   90.00
#
_symmetry.space_group_name_H-M   'P 1'
#
loop_
_entity.id
_entity.type
_entity.pdbx_description
1 polymer ?
#
loop_
_entity_poly.entity_id
_entity_poly.type
_entity_poly.pdbx_seq_one_letter_code
_entity_poly.pdbx_strand_id
1 'polypeptide(L)'
;MPIASAIKAFKQVELKLLNTEKKLPIFILENYFKSFVHPNLLSIFFIRDTSKGENLKWANSLNENIFYRRGSLTCLLNVLAILRIAPVIKLIGIDLNRGGTFFDSELNRYPELINPWDQEAKAKNVHATVGEVYGWKGSMLDHWPDLNKNLVNAGIKVYCCNRDSLLVQSDLSEYRPIIT
;
A
#
# COMPACT_ATOMS: atom_id res chain seq x y z
N MET A 1 0.16 -26.07 31.90
CA MET A 1 -0.13 -26.73 30.61
C MET A 1 0.54 -25.92 29.51
N PRO A 2 1.50 -26.46 28.75
CA PRO A 2 2.15 -25.70 27.69
C PRO A 2 1.25 -25.68 26.45
N ILE A 3 1.02 -24.48 25.92
CA ILE A 3 0.35 -24.24 24.64
C ILE A 3 1.36 -24.62 23.55
N ALA A 4 1.13 -25.76 22.90
CA ALA A 4 1.91 -26.18 21.75
C ALA A 4 1.76 -25.15 20.62
N SER A 5 2.86 -24.50 20.25
CA SER A 5 2.92 -23.59 19.11
C SER A 5 2.75 -24.39 17.81
N ALA A 6 1.59 -24.28 17.19
CA ALA A 6 1.40 -24.75 15.82
C ALA A 6 2.15 -23.81 14.85
N ILE A 7 3.45 -24.05 14.68
CA ILE A 7 4.20 -23.50 13.54
C ILE A 7 3.67 -24.24 12.31
N LYS A 8 2.70 -23.62 11.63
CA LYS A 8 2.22 -24.11 10.34
C LYS A 8 3.42 -24.04 9.39
N ALA A 9 3.95 -25.21 8.99
CA ALA A 9 5.04 -25.29 8.03
C ALA A 9 4.60 -24.57 6.75
N PHE A 10 5.18 -23.41 6.47
CA PHE A 10 5.02 -22.76 5.18
C PHE A 10 5.66 -23.69 4.15
N LYS A 11 4.84 -24.23 3.24
CA LYS A 11 5.33 -25.01 2.12
C LYS A 11 6.26 -24.09 1.32
N GLN A 12 7.54 -24.42 1.31
CA GLN A 12 8.54 -23.67 0.56
C GLN A 12 8.15 -23.78 -0.92
N VAL A 13 7.62 -22.69 -1.49
CA VAL A 13 7.31 -22.62 -2.92
C VAL A 13 8.62 -22.29 -3.61
N GLU A 14 9.13 -23.25 -4.38
CA GLU A 14 10.30 -23.04 -5.21
C GLU A 14 9.92 -22.09 -6.36
N LEU A 15 10.32 -20.82 -6.25
CA LEU A 15 10.12 -19.82 -7.29
C LEU A 15 11.11 -20.07 -8.41
N LYS A 16 10.70 -20.86 -9.42
CA LYS A 16 11.49 -21.04 -10.63
C LYS A 16 11.31 -19.82 -11.54
N LEU A 17 12.38 -19.06 -11.76
CA LEU A 17 12.39 -17.97 -12.74
C LEU A 17 12.27 -18.55 -14.15
N LEU A 18 11.08 -18.41 -14.74
CA LEU A 18 10.82 -18.78 -16.13
C LEU A 18 11.12 -17.54 -16.99
N ASN A 19 12.24 -17.60 -17.71
CA ASN A 19 12.68 -16.63 -18.73
C ASN A 19 13.52 -15.43 -18.24
N THR A 20 14.84 -15.47 -18.49
CA THR A 20 15.84 -14.47 -18.09
C THR A 20 16.15 -13.42 -19.17
N GLU A 21 15.53 -13.50 -20.35
CA GLU A 21 15.78 -12.57 -21.45
C GLU A 21 15.14 -11.19 -21.23
N LYS A 22 14.11 -11.10 -20.37
CA LYS A 22 13.48 -9.83 -20.01
C LYS A 22 14.16 -9.24 -18.77
N LYS A 23 14.34 -7.92 -18.75
CA LYS A 23 14.79 -7.20 -17.57
C LYS A 23 13.84 -7.49 -16.41
N LEU A 24 14.36 -8.14 -15.37
CA LEU A 24 13.57 -8.48 -14.19
C LEU A 24 13.06 -7.20 -13.50
N PRO A 25 11.82 -7.21 -12.96
CA PRO A 25 11.32 -6.08 -12.18
C PRO A 25 12.14 -5.91 -10.90
N ILE A 26 12.26 -4.66 -10.46
CA ILE A 26 12.80 -4.33 -9.14
C ILE A 26 11.67 -4.48 -8.13
N PHE A 27 11.88 -5.30 -7.10
CA PHE A 27 10.92 -5.48 -6.02
C PHE A 27 11.18 -4.44 -4.93
N ILE A 28 10.13 -3.77 -4.46
CA ILE A 28 10.20 -2.84 -3.33
C ILE A 28 9.45 -3.49 -2.18
N LEU A 29 10.19 -3.92 -1.14
CA LEU A 29 9.67 -4.84 -0.13
C LEU A 29 9.96 -4.33 1.29
N GLU A 30 9.07 -4.66 2.22
CA GLU A 30 9.36 -4.46 3.64
C GLU A 30 10.55 -5.32 4.08
N ASN A 31 11.36 -4.81 5.00
CA ASN A 31 12.58 -5.47 5.46
C ASN A 31 12.32 -6.87 6.07
N TYR A 32 11.10 -7.13 6.55
CA TYR A 32 10.67 -8.46 6.99
C TYR A 32 10.78 -9.53 5.89
N PHE A 33 10.64 -9.15 4.62
CA PHE A 33 10.74 -10.10 3.50
C PHE A 33 12.18 -10.48 3.13
N LYS A 34 13.19 -9.82 3.70
CA LYS A 34 14.59 -9.97 3.26
C LYS A 34 15.10 -11.42 3.28
N SER A 35 14.64 -12.24 4.22
CA SER A 35 15.01 -13.66 4.32
C SER A 35 14.20 -14.59 3.40
N PHE A 36 13.14 -14.10 2.76
CA PHE A 36 12.22 -14.87 1.92
C PHE A 36 12.41 -14.63 0.42
N VAL A 37 13.14 -13.58 0.05
CA VAL A 37 13.37 -13.21 -1.35
C VAL A 37 14.46 -14.09 -1.96
N HIS A 38 14.19 -14.60 -3.17
CA HIS A 38 15.17 -15.37 -3.92
C HIS A 38 16.40 -14.51 -4.28
N PRO A 39 17.65 -14.98 -4.10
CA PRO A 39 18.87 -14.18 -4.29
C PRO A 39 19.02 -13.52 -5.68
N ASN A 40 18.45 -14.13 -6.71
CA ASN A 40 18.49 -13.60 -8.09
C ASN A 40 17.47 -12.48 -8.37
N LEU A 41 16.61 -12.12 -7.41
CA LEU A 41 15.66 -11.02 -7.57
C LEU A 41 16.27 -9.71 -7.08
N LEU A 42 16.29 -8.70 -7.97
CA LEU A 42 16.70 -7.36 -7.60
C LEU A 42 15.64 -6.73 -6.68
N SER A 43 16.03 -6.45 -5.44
CA SER A 43 15.10 -5.98 -4.40
C SER A 43 15.66 -4.78 -3.64
N ILE A 44 14.78 -3.84 -3.33
CA ILE A 44 15.01 -2.69 -2.45
C ILE A 44 14.15 -2.90 -1.20
N PHE A 45 14.78 -2.78 -0.03
CA PHE A 45 14.11 -2.98 1.24
C PHE A 45 13.87 -1.65 1.97
N PHE A 46 12.76 -1.55 2.69
CA PHE A 46 12.42 -0.41 3.54
C PHE A 46 11.87 -0.86 4.90
N ILE A 47 11.95 0.02 5.90
CA ILE A 47 11.49 -0.27 7.27
C ILE A 47 10.07 0.27 7.46
N ARG A 48 9.13 -0.61 7.81
CA ARG A 48 7.80 -0.24 8.31
C ARG A 48 7.55 -0.95 9.63
N ASP A 49 7.93 -0.29 10.72
CA ASP A 49 7.67 -0.77 12.08
C ASP A 49 6.24 -0.39 12.49
N THR A 50 5.40 -1.42 12.63
CA THR A 50 4.01 -1.28 13.06
C THR A 50 3.76 -1.58 14.53
N SER A 51 4.80 -1.90 15.29
CA SER A 51 4.68 -2.29 16.70
C SER A 51 4.12 -1.18 17.60
N LYS A 52 4.33 0.08 17.22
CA LYS A 52 3.86 1.27 17.95
C LYS A 52 2.61 1.91 17.34
N GLY A 53 1.94 1.20 16.44
CA GLY A 53 0.94 1.81 15.57
C GLY A 53 1.61 2.69 14.52
N GLU A 54 0.84 3.61 13.96
CA GLU A 54 1.18 4.40 12.78
C GLU A 54 2.43 5.27 12.93
N ASN A 55 3.05 5.60 11.79
CA ASN A 55 4.16 6.52 11.73
C ASN A 55 3.81 7.70 10.83
N LEU A 56 3.51 8.84 11.44
CA LEU A 56 3.14 10.07 10.73
C LEU A 56 4.33 10.98 10.44
N LYS A 57 5.55 10.54 10.79
CA LYS A 57 6.78 11.27 10.46
C LYS A 57 7.25 10.89 9.06
N TRP A 58 7.48 11.89 8.22
CA TRP A 58 8.05 11.69 6.89
C TRP A 58 9.49 11.17 6.99
N ALA A 59 9.75 10.03 6.34
CA ALA A 59 11.10 9.47 6.25
C ALA A 59 11.85 10.10 5.07
N ASN A 60 13.14 10.37 5.27
CA ASN A 60 14.02 10.92 4.23
C ASN A 60 14.98 9.87 3.64
N SER A 61 15.00 8.66 4.21
CA SER A 61 15.82 7.55 3.76
C SER A 61 15.14 6.21 4.06
N LEU A 62 15.56 5.14 3.37
CA LEU A 62 15.03 3.78 3.58
C LEU A 62 15.47 3.15 4.91
N ASN A 63 16.43 3.78 5.60
CA ASN A 63 16.93 3.37 6.91
C ASN A 63 16.11 3.96 8.06
N GLU A 64 15.17 4.85 7.77
CA GLU A 64 14.19 5.37 8.72
C GLU A 64 12.91 4.54 8.66
N ASN A 65 12.11 4.59 9.74
CA ASN A 65 10.75 4.07 9.69
C ASN A 65 9.92 4.89 8.70
N ILE A 66 9.36 4.26 7.69
CA ILE A 66 8.63 4.92 6.60
C ILE A 66 7.31 5.50 7.11
N PHE A 67 6.89 6.65 6.57
CA PHE A 67 5.57 7.22 6.84
C PHE A 67 4.47 6.25 6.45
N TYR A 68 3.50 5.99 7.32
CA TYR A 68 2.29 5.28 6.92
C TYR A 68 1.10 5.61 7.81
N ARG A 69 -0.07 5.74 7.18
CA ARG A 69 -1.39 5.93 7.79
C ARG A 69 -2.34 4.95 7.11
N ARG A 70 -2.93 4.04 7.90
CA ARG A 70 -3.94 3.05 7.45
C ARG A 70 -3.72 2.51 6.03
N GLY A 71 -2.70 1.67 5.84
CA GLY A 71 -2.52 0.91 4.60
C GLY A 71 -1.21 1.21 3.85
N SER A 72 -1.06 0.57 2.69
CA SER A 72 0.19 0.57 1.91
C SER A 72 0.36 1.78 1.00
N LEU A 73 -0.73 2.47 0.61
CA LEU A 73 -0.65 3.58 -0.35
C LEU A 73 0.23 4.73 0.14
N THR A 74 0.00 5.23 1.35
CA THR A 74 0.80 6.34 1.91
C THR A 74 2.26 5.93 2.11
N CYS A 75 2.48 4.67 2.51
CA CYS A 75 3.81 4.09 2.67
C CYS A 75 4.57 4.06 1.35
N LEU A 76 3.91 3.52 0.32
CA LEU A 76 4.46 3.45 -1.02
C LEU A 76 4.81 4.84 -1.55
N LEU A 77 3.96 5.85 -1.37
CA LEU A 77 4.24 7.21 -1.81
C LEU A 77 5.49 7.81 -1.14
N ASN A 78 5.70 7.58 0.16
CA ASN A 78 6.94 8.01 0.81
C ASN A 78 8.17 7.25 0.27
N VAL A 79 8.07 5.93 0.06
CA VAL A 79 9.18 5.13 -0.51
C VAL A 79 9.53 5.60 -1.93
N LEU A 80 8.53 5.80 -2.79
CA LEU A 80 8.72 6.31 -4.15
C LEU A 80 9.40 7.69 -4.15
N ALA A 81 9.08 8.53 -3.15
CA ALA A 81 9.71 9.83 -2.98
C ALA A 81 11.17 9.76 -2.56
N ILE A 82 11.50 8.89 -1.60
CA ILE A 82 12.89 8.65 -1.17
C ILE A 82 13.73 8.15 -2.34
N LEU A 83 13.17 7.23 -3.14
CA LEU A 83 13.84 6.65 -4.30
C LEU A 83 13.90 7.58 -5.51
N ARG A 84 13.15 8.70 -5.50
CA ARG A 84 13.04 9.66 -6.60
C ARG A 84 12.74 9.00 -7.95
N ILE A 85 11.84 8.01 -7.95
CA ILE A 85 11.56 7.18 -9.14
C ILE A 85 10.96 8.01 -10.28
N ALA A 86 10.10 8.97 -9.96
CA ALA A 86 9.46 9.82 -10.96
C ALA A 86 9.04 11.17 -10.35
N PRO A 87 9.10 12.28 -11.12
CA PRO A 87 8.58 13.57 -10.69
C PRO A 87 7.03 13.64 -10.71
N VAL A 88 6.38 12.67 -11.34
CA VAL A 88 4.92 12.59 -11.46
C VAL A 88 4.45 11.16 -11.20
N ILE A 89 3.45 11.01 -10.34
CA ILE A 89 2.78 9.75 -10.01
C ILE A 89 1.30 9.88 -10.38
N LYS A 90 0.79 8.93 -11.17
CA LYS A 90 -0.63 8.80 -11.50
C LYS A 90 -1.22 7.61 -10.75
N LEU A 91 -2.22 7.87 -9.90
CA LEU A 91 -2.92 6.85 -9.11
C LEU A 91 -4.08 6.28 -9.93
N ILE A 92 -3.99 4.99 -10.24
CA ILE A 92 -5.00 4.25 -11.01
C ILE A 92 -5.68 3.24 -10.08
N GLY A 93 -7.00 3.13 -10.17
CA GLY A 93 -7.79 2.21 -9.32
C GLY A 93 -7.89 2.63 -7.85
N ILE A 94 -7.60 3.90 -7.54
CA ILE A 94 -7.73 4.46 -6.18
C ILE A 94 -9.08 5.17 -6.07
N ASP A 95 -10.12 4.42 -5.70
CA ASP A 95 -11.49 4.91 -5.60
C ASP A 95 -11.80 5.45 -4.20
N LEU A 96 -11.56 4.64 -3.16
CA LEU A 96 -11.80 4.93 -1.74
C LEU A 96 -13.27 5.24 -1.33
N ASN A 97 -14.16 5.49 -2.29
CA ASN A 97 -15.54 5.96 -2.11
C ASN A 97 -16.59 4.85 -1.93
N ARG A 98 -16.17 3.59 -1.96
CA ARG A 98 -17.06 2.42 -1.87
C ARG A 98 -16.39 1.26 -1.17
N GLY A 99 -17.22 0.36 -0.66
CA GLY A 99 -16.77 -0.92 -0.15
C GLY A 99 -16.59 -1.91 -1.30
N GLY A 100 -15.43 -2.56 -1.37
CA GLY A 100 -15.10 -3.56 -2.40
C GLY A 100 -13.96 -3.15 -3.32
N THR A 101 -13.64 -4.03 -4.25
CA THR A 101 -12.49 -3.93 -5.15
C THR A 101 -12.87 -4.33 -6.57
N PHE A 102 -12.02 -3.99 -7.54
CA PHE A 102 -12.15 -4.48 -8.92
C PHE A 102 -12.18 -6.02 -9.01
N PHE A 103 -11.56 -6.71 -8.04
CA PHE A 103 -11.41 -8.17 -8.00
C PHE A 103 -12.45 -8.87 -7.12
N ASP A 104 -13.56 -8.22 -6.79
CA ASP A 104 -14.57 -8.79 -5.88
C ASP A 104 -15.12 -10.13 -6.39
N SER A 105 -15.27 -10.27 -7.72
CA SER A 105 -15.77 -11.52 -8.31
C SER A 105 -14.82 -12.69 -8.10
N GLU A 106 -13.52 -12.42 -8.20
CA GLU A 106 -12.43 -13.37 -7.97
C GLU A 106 -12.28 -13.68 -6.48
N LEU A 107 -12.30 -12.66 -5.62
CA LEU A 107 -12.19 -12.84 -4.17
C LEU A 107 -13.32 -13.68 -3.60
N ASN A 108 -14.54 -13.56 -4.13
CA ASN A 108 -15.67 -14.40 -3.72
C ASN A 108 -15.45 -15.90 -4.02
N ARG A 109 -14.54 -16.25 -4.94
CA ARG A 109 -14.15 -17.65 -5.22
C ARG A 109 -13.15 -18.20 -4.21
N TYR A 110 -12.49 -17.32 -3.46
CA TYR A 110 -11.45 -17.63 -2.47
C TYR A 110 -11.74 -16.88 -1.16
N PRO A 111 -12.85 -17.22 -0.46
CA PRO A 111 -13.28 -16.51 0.74
C PRO A 111 -12.23 -16.51 1.86
N GLU A 112 -11.32 -17.48 1.88
CA GLU A 112 -10.19 -17.57 2.80
C GLU A 112 -9.14 -16.44 2.62
N LEU A 113 -9.14 -15.77 1.47
CA LEU A 113 -8.26 -14.63 1.18
C LEU A 113 -8.86 -13.30 1.62
N ILE A 114 -10.15 -13.28 2.00
CA ILE A 114 -10.84 -12.04 2.36
C ILE A 114 -10.47 -11.68 3.80
N ASN A 115 -9.77 -10.55 3.96
CA ASN A 115 -9.45 -9.99 5.26
C ASN A 115 -10.73 -9.51 5.98
N PRO A 116 -10.94 -9.83 7.27
CA PRO A 116 -12.07 -9.32 8.05
C PRO A 116 -12.27 -7.80 7.97
N TRP A 117 -11.19 -7.01 7.90
CA TRP A 117 -11.25 -5.55 7.77
C TRP A 117 -11.99 -5.11 6.51
N ASP A 118 -11.72 -5.78 5.39
CA ASP A 118 -12.36 -5.50 4.11
C ASP A 118 -13.84 -5.92 4.12
N GLN A 119 -14.18 -6.97 4.88
CA GLN A 119 -15.59 -7.38 5.06
C GLN A 119 -16.39 -6.33 5.82
N GLU A 120 -15.87 -5.82 6.94
CA GLU A 120 -16.54 -4.77 7.71
C GLU A 120 -16.67 -3.48 6.89
N ALA A 121 -15.59 -3.08 6.19
CA ALA A 121 -15.58 -1.91 5.32
C ALA A 121 -16.62 -2.05 4.20
N LYS A 122 -16.71 -3.24 3.59
CA LYS A 122 -17.70 -3.55 2.55
C LYS A 122 -19.13 -3.48 3.06
N ALA A 123 -19.41 -3.99 4.26
CA ALA A 123 -20.73 -3.89 4.88
C ALA A 123 -21.16 -2.43 5.13
N LYS A 124 -20.20 -1.53 5.36
CA LYS A 124 -20.41 -0.08 5.53
C LYS A 124 -20.33 0.72 4.21
N ASN A 125 -20.12 0.04 3.08
CA ASN A 125 -19.92 0.63 1.76
C ASN A 125 -18.82 1.73 1.73
N VAL A 126 -17.69 1.48 2.38
CA VAL A 126 -16.53 2.37 2.41
C VAL A 126 -15.24 1.58 2.28
N HIS A 127 -14.16 2.18 1.78
CA HIS A 127 -12.86 1.51 1.73
C HIS A 127 -12.25 1.37 3.14
N ALA A 128 -11.58 0.25 3.42
CA ALA A 128 -11.08 -0.10 4.76
C ALA A 128 -10.02 0.88 5.31
N THR A 129 -9.40 1.71 4.47
CA THR A 129 -8.43 2.73 4.88
C THR A 129 -9.06 4.09 5.17
N VAL A 130 -10.34 4.27 4.80
CA VAL A 130 -11.10 5.52 5.00
C VAL A 130 -12.14 5.36 6.09
N GLY A 131 -12.89 4.25 6.07
CA GLY A 131 -13.97 4.01 7.03
C GLY A 131 -13.46 3.62 8.41
N GLU A 132 -14.23 3.94 9.44
CA GLU A 132 -14.02 3.40 10.78
C GLU A 132 -14.39 1.92 10.80
N VAL A 133 -13.38 1.06 10.95
CA VAL A 133 -13.53 -0.41 11.00
C VAL A 133 -12.75 -0.98 12.18
N TYR A 134 -13.25 -2.02 12.83
CA TYR A 134 -12.62 -2.67 13.99
C TYR A 134 -12.21 -1.69 15.10
N GLY A 135 -13.01 -0.66 15.34
CA GLY A 135 -12.73 0.37 16.35
C GLY A 135 -11.57 1.32 16.01
N TRP A 136 -10.95 1.19 14.84
CA TRP A 136 -9.99 2.17 14.33
C TRP A 136 -10.69 3.44 13.89
N LYS A 137 -10.20 4.57 14.40
CA LYS A 137 -10.77 5.90 14.15
C LYS A 137 -9.97 6.69 13.12
N GLY A 138 -10.68 7.56 12.43
CA GLY A 138 -10.13 8.46 11.42
C GLY A 138 -9.77 7.75 10.11
N SER A 139 -9.31 8.53 9.14
CA SER A 139 -9.13 8.13 7.75
C SER A 139 -7.67 8.27 7.32
N MET A 140 -7.28 7.55 6.27
CA MET A 140 -6.05 7.85 5.55
C MET A 140 -6.05 9.25 4.90
N LEU A 141 -7.25 9.81 4.66
CA LEU A 141 -7.44 11.12 4.07
C LEU A 141 -7.02 12.25 5.03
N ASP A 142 -7.15 12.05 6.34
CA ASP A 142 -6.85 13.07 7.38
C ASP A 142 -5.41 13.57 7.29
N HIS A 143 -4.47 12.71 6.87
CA HIS A 143 -3.06 13.04 6.72
C HIS A 143 -2.61 13.19 5.28
N TRP A 144 -3.54 13.15 4.33
CA TRP A 144 -3.22 13.38 2.93
C TRP A 144 -2.63 14.79 2.67
N PRO A 145 -3.10 15.88 3.30
CA PRO A 145 -2.49 17.20 3.12
C PRO A 145 -1.00 17.23 3.52
N ASP A 146 -0.64 16.64 4.66
CA ASP A 146 0.75 16.56 5.12
C ASP A 146 1.61 15.70 4.19
N LEU A 147 1.07 14.56 3.76
CA LEU A 147 1.72 13.67 2.79
C LEU A 147 1.97 14.41 1.47
N ASN A 148 0.95 15.08 0.93
CA ASN A 148 1.05 15.82 -0.33
C ASN A 148 2.03 16.99 -0.23
N LYS A 149 2.06 17.71 0.89
CA LYS A 149 3.06 18.75 1.15
C LYS A 149 4.49 18.20 1.08
N ASN A 150 4.74 17.05 1.70
CA ASN A 150 6.06 16.42 1.66
C ASN A 150 6.44 15.93 0.26
N LEU A 151 5.49 15.37 -0.49
CA LEU A 151 5.68 14.98 -1.89
C LEU A 151 6.05 16.18 -2.78
N VAL A 152 5.33 17.29 -2.65
CA VAL A 152 5.60 18.53 -3.38
C VAL A 152 6.98 19.08 -3.02
N ASN A 153 7.35 19.09 -1.74
CA ASN A 153 8.69 19.49 -1.30
C ASN A 153 9.80 18.60 -1.87
N ALA A 154 9.51 17.32 -2.13
CA ALA A 154 10.41 16.39 -2.80
C ALA A 154 10.42 16.55 -4.34
N GLY A 155 9.67 17.52 -4.89
CA GLY A 155 9.57 17.74 -6.34
C GLY A 155 8.65 16.77 -7.06
N ILE A 156 7.71 16.14 -6.34
CA ILE A 156 6.83 15.08 -6.85
C ILE A 156 5.39 15.56 -6.86
N LYS A 157 4.70 15.34 -7.97
CA LYS A 157 3.27 15.59 -8.12
C LYS A 157 2.49 14.29 -8.16
N VAL A 158 1.39 14.22 -7.42
CA VAL A 158 0.51 13.04 -7.38
C VAL A 158 -0.86 13.42 -7.90
N TYR A 159 -1.32 12.68 -8.91
CA TYR A 159 -2.63 12.85 -9.54
C TYR A 159 -3.47 11.61 -9.36
N CYS A 160 -4.79 11.79 -9.20
CA CYS A 160 -5.73 10.69 -9.22
C CYS A 160 -6.36 10.55 -10.61
N CYS A 161 -6.46 9.32 -11.12
CA CYS A 161 -7.04 9.06 -12.43
C CYS A 161 -8.53 8.67 -12.40
N ASN A 162 -9.15 8.67 -11.22
CA ASN A 162 -10.58 8.45 -11.06
C ASN A 162 -11.27 9.73 -10.55
N ARG A 163 -12.17 10.32 -11.35
CA ARG A 163 -12.92 11.54 -10.96
C ARG A 163 -13.79 11.33 -9.73
N ASP A 164 -14.29 10.12 -9.54
CA ASP A 164 -15.21 9.78 -8.46
C ASP A 164 -14.46 9.39 -7.17
N SER A 165 -13.12 9.34 -7.22
CA SER A 165 -12.31 9.02 -6.05
C SER A 165 -12.56 9.99 -4.91
N LEU A 166 -12.59 9.51 -3.65
CA LEU A 166 -12.64 10.43 -2.50
C LEU A 166 -11.45 11.40 -2.48
N LEU A 167 -10.29 11.02 -3.03
CA LEU A 167 -9.16 11.95 -3.14
C LEU A 167 -9.50 13.17 -4.01
N VAL A 168 -10.27 12.97 -5.07
CA VAL A 168 -10.68 14.05 -5.98
C VAL A 168 -11.88 14.80 -5.42
N GLN A 169 -12.91 14.07 -4.96
CA GLN A 169 -14.14 14.65 -4.42
C GLN A 169 -13.89 15.49 -3.15
N SER A 170 -12.84 15.18 -2.39
CA SER A 170 -12.43 15.94 -1.21
C SER A 170 -11.34 16.99 -1.49
N ASP A 171 -11.04 17.29 -2.76
CA ASP A 171 -10.01 18.27 -3.17
C ASP A 171 -8.61 18.00 -2.58
N LEU A 172 -8.29 16.72 -2.41
CA LEU A 172 -7.01 16.25 -1.86
C LEU A 172 -6.00 15.87 -2.95
N SER A 173 -6.46 15.55 -4.17
CA SER A 173 -5.63 15.29 -5.33
C SER A 173 -6.32 15.75 -6.61
N GLU A 174 -5.59 16.41 -7.50
CA GLU A 174 -6.09 16.83 -8.81
C GLU A 174 -6.38 15.59 -9.68
N TYR A 175 -7.54 15.60 -10.33
CA TYR A 175 -7.86 14.59 -11.35
C TYR A 175 -7.03 14.81 -12.61
N ARG A 176 -6.41 13.73 -13.13
CA ARG A 176 -5.86 13.69 -14.49
C ARG A 176 -6.16 12.37 -15.20
N PRO A 177 -6.51 12.39 -16.50
CA PRO A 177 -6.71 11.15 -17.24
C PRO A 177 -5.40 10.36 -17.38
N ILE A 178 -5.54 9.04 -17.55
CA ILE A 178 -4.40 8.11 -17.67
C ILE A 178 -3.57 8.47 -18.91
N ILE A 179 -4.22 8.64 -20.05
CA ILE A 179 -3.64 9.04 -21.34
C ILE A 179 -4.14 10.46 -21.66
N THR A 180 -3.23 11.30 -22.15
CA THR A 180 -3.49 12.66 -22.64
C THR A 180 -3.19 12.73 -24.11
#